data_AF-A0A7C4RH72-F1
#
_entry.id   AF-A0A7C4RH72-F1
#
_cell.length_a   1.000
_cell.length_b   1.000
_cell.length_c   1.000
_cell.angle_alpha   90.00
_cell.angle_beta   90.00
_cell.angle_gamma   90.00
#
_symmetry.space_group_name_H-M   'P 1'
#
loop_
_entity.id
_entity.type
_entity.pdbx_description
1 polymer ?
#
loop_
_entity_poly.entity_id
_entity_poly.type
_entity_poly.pdbx_seq_one_letter_code
_entity_poly.pdbx_strand_id
1 'polypeptide(L)'
;MQCIPEDLSDLVFEMLRTFVRDIEARKPPLKAGWVPLNEDYVKKLRSINFCEVDYENMNGRINYRSCMPEELLLTDEGRIFSEILRSIETVQQIEALKNNDHEYLEAVMAGLDEMFKNARLSFWEMKEGSIPEKLHNFVLRPRWNIIAEKISHSLILNLSKSIWSMDGILQKYEEAEANDKSIDFDLLRFVIHEIEESFQWRKIIGFFKSNKDLLEALGLAWYVNQKIIDKGIEYLGAKLLIFEAAMKVVAERNGETTDSLRDKLASLSENLDKLVFEEKWGVNWNDVFCLPY
;
A
#
# COMPACT_ATOMS: atom_id res chain seq x y z
N MET A 1 8.06 -30.89 -18.62
CA MET A 1 6.99 -30.61 -17.65
C MET A 1 7.01 -31.70 -16.60
N GLN A 2 7.09 -31.35 -15.31
CA GLN A 2 6.97 -32.31 -14.20
C GLN A 2 5.57 -32.13 -13.61
N CYS A 3 4.73 -33.15 -13.73
CA CYS A 3 3.44 -33.24 -13.03
C CYS A 3 3.67 -33.78 -11.62
N ILE A 4 2.76 -33.50 -10.68
CA ILE A 4 2.81 -34.15 -9.36
C ILE A 4 2.34 -35.60 -9.52
N PRO A 5 3.08 -36.59 -8.98
CA PRO A 5 2.52 -37.93 -8.80
C PRO A 5 1.27 -37.88 -7.91
N GLU A 6 0.17 -38.53 -8.33
CA GLU A 6 -1.11 -38.53 -7.60
C GLU A 6 -0.96 -38.99 -6.14
N ASP A 7 -0.02 -39.92 -5.88
CA ASP A 7 0.27 -40.45 -4.55
C ASP A 7 1.05 -39.47 -3.64
N LEU A 8 1.46 -38.32 -4.17
CA LEU A 8 2.15 -37.25 -3.43
C LEU A 8 1.32 -35.96 -3.33
N SER A 9 0.18 -35.87 -4.01
CA SER A 9 -0.63 -34.65 -4.07
C SER A 9 -1.02 -34.15 -2.68
N ASP A 10 -1.53 -35.03 -1.81
CA ASP A 10 -1.95 -34.65 -0.45
C ASP A 10 -0.78 -34.09 0.37
N LEU A 11 0.38 -34.73 0.28
CA LEU A 11 1.59 -34.30 0.98
C LEU A 11 2.08 -32.94 0.46
N VAL A 12 2.08 -32.74 -0.86
CA VAL A 12 2.45 -31.46 -1.47
C VAL A 12 1.51 -30.35 -1.04
N PHE A 13 0.20 -30.59 -1.00
CA PHE A 13 -0.77 -29.61 -0.49
C PHE A 13 -0.58 -29.35 1.01
N GLU A 14 -0.26 -30.36 1.81
CA GLU A 14 0.08 -30.17 3.23
C GLU A 14 1.32 -29.28 3.41
N MET A 15 2.37 -29.49 2.61
CA MET A 15 3.58 -28.67 2.63
C MET A 15 3.28 -27.21 2.24
N LEU A 16 2.47 -26.99 1.20
CA LEU A 16 2.04 -25.65 0.79
C LEU A 16 1.28 -24.94 1.91
N ARG A 17 0.25 -25.59 2.47
CA ARG A 17 -0.55 -25.04 3.57
C ARG A 17 0.29 -24.76 4.81
N THR A 18 1.22 -25.67 5.14
CA THR A 18 2.14 -25.49 6.27
C THR A 18 3.06 -24.29 6.05
N PHE A 19 3.58 -24.08 4.84
CA PHE A 19 4.38 -22.91 4.53
C PHE A 19 3.57 -21.62 4.72
N VAL A 20 2.37 -21.54 4.15
CA VAL A 20 1.47 -20.38 4.29
C VAL A 20 1.22 -20.07 5.77
N ARG A 21 0.78 -21.07 6.54
CA ARG A 21 0.50 -20.92 7.98
C ARG A 21 1.72 -20.44 8.76
N ASP A 22 2.89 -20.98 8.45
CA ASP A 22 4.14 -20.61 9.13
C ASP A 22 4.54 -19.16 8.86
N ILE A 23 4.39 -18.70 7.61
CA ILE A 23 4.66 -17.31 7.24
C ILE A 23 3.67 -16.35 7.92
N GLU A 24 2.37 -16.70 7.94
CA GLU A 24 1.35 -15.93 8.66
C GLU A 24 1.62 -15.87 10.18
N ALA A 25 2.20 -16.93 10.74
CA ALA A 25 2.71 -16.97 12.11
C ALA A 25 4.06 -16.23 12.29
N ARG A 26 4.48 -15.43 11.30
CA ARG A 26 5.70 -14.61 11.28
C ARG A 26 7.00 -15.42 11.37
N LYS A 27 7.00 -16.69 10.99
CA LYS A 27 8.26 -17.43 10.82
C LYS A 27 9.00 -16.92 9.59
N PRO A 28 10.33 -16.82 9.63
CA PRO A 28 11.10 -16.46 8.45
C PRO A 28 10.97 -17.57 7.38
N PRO A 29 11.01 -17.24 6.08
CA PRO A 29 10.84 -18.21 4.99
C PRO A 29 11.78 -19.42 5.08
N LEU A 30 13.02 -19.20 5.55
CA LEU A 30 14.01 -20.27 5.74
C LEU A 30 13.58 -21.32 6.77
N LYS A 31 12.67 -21.00 7.70
CA LYS A 31 12.17 -21.91 8.74
C LYS A 31 10.72 -22.36 8.50
N ALA A 32 10.07 -21.92 7.44
CA ALA A 32 8.67 -22.20 7.16
C ALA A 32 8.50 -23.47 6.29
N GLY A 33 7.36 -24.13 6.46
CA GLY A 33 6.86 -25.15 5.53
C GLY A 33 7.37 -26.57 5.74
N TRP A 34 8.11 -26.83 6.82
CA TRP A 34 8.65 -28.16 7.11
C TRP A 34 7.57 -29.09 7.67
N VAL A 35 7.37 -30.22 6.97
CA VAL A 35 6.41 -31.28 7.31
C VAL A 35 7.16 -32.60 7.54
N PRO A 36 6.85 -33.37 8.61
CA PRO A 36 7.43 -34.69 8.83
C PRO A 36 7.14 -35.68 7.71
N LEU A 37 8.15 -36.47 7.36
CA LEU A 37 8.09 -37.48 6.29
C LEU A 37 8.31 -38.89 6.83
N ASN A 38 7.69 -39.86 6.16
CA ASN A 38 8.06 -41.27 6.30
C ASN A 38 9.13 -41.65 5.27
N GLU A 39 9.73 -42.85 5.42
CA GLU A 39 10.80 -43.32 4.52
C GLU A 39 10.36 -43.43 3.05
N ASP A 40 9.08 -43.70 2.78
CA ASP A 40 8.55 -43.82 1.42
C ASP A 40 8.51 -42.45 0.73
N TYR A 41 7.99 -41.43 1.43
CA TYR A 41 7.95 -40.06 0.92
C TYR A 41 9.33 -39.46 0.72
N VAL A 42 10.30 -39.73 1.60
CA VAL A 42 11.69 -39.28 1.40
C VAL A 42 12.27 -39.82 0.10
N LYS A 43 12.03 -41.10 -0.22
CA LYS A 43 12.50 -41.72 -1.47
C LYS A 43 11.83 -41.09 -2.70
N LYS A 44 10.52 -40.83 -2.62
CA LYS A 44 9.72 -40.28 -3.72
C LYS A 44 10.01 -38.79 -3.99
N LEU A 45 10.17 -37.99 -2.94
CA LEU A 45 10.49 -36.56 -3.05
C LEU A 45 11.90 -36.29 -3.59
N ARG A 46 12.83 -37.25 -3.47
CA ARG A 46 14.19 -37.14 -4.00
C ARG A 46 14.24 -36.84 -5.51
N SER A 47 13.23 -37.28 -6.27
CA SER A 47 13.12 -37.03 -7.71
C SER A 47 12.37 -35.74 -8.09
N ILE A 48 11.90 -34.96 -7.11
CA ILE A 48 11.05 -33.79 -7.32
C ILE A 48 11.84 -32.52 -7.04
N ASN A 49 12.07 -31.73 -8.10
CA ASN A 49 12.96 -30.57 -8.05
C ASN A 49 12.39 -29.36 -7.29
N PHE A 50 11.07 -29.31 -7.10
CA PHE A 50 10.41 -28.23 -6.39
C PHE A 50 10.20 -28.52 -4.90
N CYS A 51 10.74 -29.64 -4.40
CA CYS A 51 10.73 -29.99 -2.98
C CYS A 51 12.15 -29.96 -2.42
N GLU A 52 12.26 -29.62 -1.14
CA GLU A 52 13.49 -29.72 -0.35
C GLU A 52 13.27 -30.74 0.76
N VAL A 53 14.27 -31.59 1.00
CA VAL A 53 14.22 -32.65 2.02
C VAL A 53 15.39 -32.48 2.97
N ASP A 54 15.08 -32.40 4.26
CA ASP A 54 16.03 -32.52 5.36
C ASP A 54 16.09 -34.00 5.76
N TYR A 55 17.15 -34.68 5.31
CA TYR A 55 17.36 -36.11 5.56
C TYR A 55 17.74 -36.42 7.02
N GLU A 56 18.27 -35.46 7.76
CA GLU A 56 18.67 -35.67 9.16
C GLU A 56 17.43 -35.68 10.06
N ASN A 57 16.51 -34.75 9.81
CA ASN A 57 15.29 -34.60 10.61
C ASN A 57 14.06 -35.27 9.98
N MET A 58 14.22 -35.94 8.84
CA MET A 58 13.14 -36.60 8.09
C MET A 58 11.98 -35.64 7.79
N ASN A 59 12.28 -34.42 7.36
CA ASN A 59 11.28 -33.40 7.02
C ASN A 59 11.37 -33.02 5.55
N GLY A 60 10.25 -32.57 4.98
CA GLY A 60 10.18 -32.03 3.63
C GLY A 60 9.42 -30.72 3.58
N ARG A 61 9.71 -29.90 2.58
CA ARG A 61 8.95 -28.71 2.27
C ARG A 61 8.95 -28.43 0.78
N ILE A 62 8.11 -27.48 0.37
CA ILE A 62 8.24 -26.86 -0.94
C ILE A 62 9.48 -25.97 -0.95
N ASN A 63 10.31 -26.14 -1.98
CA ASN A 63 11.41 -25.23 -2.27
C ASN A 63 10.84 -23.94 -2.85
N TYR A 64 10.62 -22.96 -1.98
CA TYR A 64 10.06 -21.66 -2.34
C TYR A 64 10.92 -20.81 -3.28
N ARG A 65 12.16 -21.24 -3.60
CA ARG A 65 13.03 -20.60 -4.59
C ARG A 65 12.97 -21.26 -5.96
N SER A 66 12.30 -22.40 -6.06
CA SER A 66 12.13 -23.14 -7.31
C SER A 66 10.88 -22.69 -8.06
N CYS A 67 10.87 -22.86 -9.38
CA CYS A 67 9.66 -22.67 -10.15
C CYS A 67 8.67 -23.79 -9.85
N MET A 68 7.49 -23.43 -9.34
CA MET A 68 6.40 -24.37 -9.12
C MET A 68 5.84 -24.87 -10.45
N PRO A 69 5.45 -26.15 -10.55
CA PRO A 69 4.69 -26.65 -11.70
C PRO A 69 3.40 -25.85 -11.94
N GLU A 70 3.06 -25.59 -13.20
CA GLU A 70 1.85 -24.84 -13.57
C GLU A 70 0.58 -25.51 -13.02
N GLU A 71 0.49 -26.84 -13.04
CA GLU A 71 -0.64 -27.60 -12.48
C GLU A 71 -0.88 -27.30 -11.00
N LEU A 72 0.19 -27.07 -10.23
CA LEU A 72 0.08 -26.69 -8.82
C LEU A 72 -0.42 -25.26 -8.68
N LEU A 73 0.03 -24.35 -9.53
CA LEU A 73 -0.41 -22.95 -9.51
C LEU A 73 -1.90 -22.78 -9.86
N LEU A 74 -2.48 -23.77 -10.55
CA LEU A 74 -3.92 -23.80 -10.86
C LEU A 74 -4.79 -24.27 -9.69
N THR A 75 -4.21 -24.77 -8.59
CA THR A 75 -4.95 -25.11 -7.37
C THR A 75 -5.05 -23.92 -6.42
N ASP A 76 -6.02 -23.94 -5.50
CA ASP A 76 -6.16 -22.88 -4.51
C ASP A 76 -4.94 -22.79 -3.58
N GLU A 77 -4.39 -23.93 -3.13
CA GLU A 77 -3.18 -23.96 -2.29
C GLU A 77 -1.97 -23.38 -3.01
N GLY A 78 -1.77 -23.73 -4.27
CA GLY A 78 -0.64 -23.22 -5.05
C GLY A 78 -0.80 -21.74 -5.39
N ARG A 79 -2.02 -21.28 -5.67
CA ARG A 79 -2.34 -19.85 -5.85
C ARG A 79 -2.04 -19.05 -4.59
N ILE A 80 -2.55 -19.47 -3.43
CA ILE A 80 -2.31 -18.80 -2.15
C ILE A 80 -0.82 -18.80 -1.82
N PHE A 81 -0.13 -19.93 -1.98
CA PHE A 81 1.31 -20.00 -1.79
C PHE A 81 2.08 -19.02 -2.69
N SER A 82 1.72 -18.94 -3.98
CA SER A 82 2.34 -17.99 -4.91
C SER A 82 2.10 -16.54 -4.52
N GLU A 83 0.92 -16.21 -3.99
CA GLU A 83 0.62 -14.88 -3.46
C GLU A 83 1.45 -14.55 -2.21
N ILE A 84 1.65 -15.52 -1.32
CA ILE A 84 2.54 -15.37 -0.16
C ILE A 84 4.00 -15.16 -0.59
N LEU A 85 4.48 -15.84 -1.63
CA LEU A 85 5.84 -15.58 -2.14
C LEU A 85 5.98 -14.15 -2.68
N ARG A 86 5.01 -13.70 -3.49
CA ARG A 86 4.97 -12.32 -3.98
C ARG A 86 4.88 -11.30 -2.84
N SER A 87 4.18 -11.64 -1.74
CA SER A 87 4.09 -10.77 -0.58
C SER A 87 5.41 -10.68 0.18
N ILE A 88 6.14 -11.79 0.35
CA ILE A 88 7.48 -11.80 0.97
C ILE A 88 8.45 -10.89 0.21
N GLU A 89 8.48 -10.97 -1.12
CA GLU A 89 9.31 -10.08 -1.94
C GLU A 89 8.93 -8.60 -1.76
N THR A 90 7.62 -8.33 -1.68
CA THR A 90 7.10 -6.97 -1.48
C THR A 90 7.46 -6.43 -0.10
N VAL A 91 7.32 -7.26 0.93
CA VAL A 91 7.74 -6.95 2.30
C VAL A 91 9.24 -6.59 2.34
N GLN A 92 10.10 -7.38 1.68
CA GLN A 92 11.53 -7.07 1.61
C GLN A 92 11.83 -5.73 0.94
N GLN A 93 11.11 -5.41 -0.14
CA GLN A 93 11.22 -4.10 -0.81
C GLN A 93 10.80 -2.95 0.10
N ILE A 94 9.71 -3.12 0.86
CA ILE A 94 9.22 -2.11 1.81
C ILE A 94 10.19 -1.94 2.97
N GLU A 95 10.67 -3.03 3.56
CA GLU A 95 11.64 -2.99 4.66
C GLU A 95 12.96 -2.32 4.24
N ALA A 96 13.36 -2.43 2.96
CA ALA A 96 14.53 -1.75 2.44
C ALA A 96 14.41 -0.20 2.46
N LEU A 97 13.19 0.34 2.32
CA LEU A 97 12.93 1.79 2.37
C LEU A 97 13.37 2.41 3.71
N LYS A 98 13.39 1.62 4.79
CA LYS A 98 13.80 2.09 6.11
C LYS A 98 15.17 2.78 6.10
N ASN A 99 16.08 2.32 5.24
CA ASN A 99 17.47 2.76 5.23
C ASN A 99 17.75 3.88 4.21
N ASN A 100 16.75 4.34 3.47
CA ASN A 100 16.90 5.38 2.46
C ASN A 100 15.77 6.42 2.57
N ASP A 101 16.07 7.54 3.21
CA ASP A 101 15.10 8.61 3.46
C ASP A 101 14.49 9.16 2.16
N HIS A 102 15.27 9.24 1.09
CA HIS A 102 14.80 9.76 -0.19
C HIS A 102 13.78 8.81 -0.84
N GLU A 103 14.14 7.53 -0.99
CA GLU A 103 13.25 6.52 -1.56
C GLU A 103 12.00 6.31 -0.70
N TYR A 104 12.14 6.36 0.63
CA TYR A 104 11.00 6.31 1.54
C TYR A 104 10.02 7.45 1.29
N LEU A 105 10.52 8.69 1.19
CA LEU A 105 9.68 9.85 0.98
C LEU A 105 9.08 9.88 -0.43
N GLU A 106 9.80 9.43 -1.46
CA GLU A 106 9.23 9.22 -2.80
C GLU A 106 8.08 8.20 -2.77
N ALA A 107 8.22 7.10 -2.02
CA ALA A 107 7.15 6.10 -1.86
C ALA A 107 5.94 6.67 -1.11
N VAL A 108 6.15 7.39 -0.01
CA VAL A 108 5.08 8.07 0.73
C VAL A 108 4.34 9.04 -0.18
N MET A 109 5.05 9.87 -0.95
CA MET A 109 4.45 10.83 -1.88
C MET A 109 3.64 10.14 -2.99
N ALA A 110 4.17 9.07 -3.58
CA ALA A 110 3.47 8.30 -4.60
C ALA A 110 2.15 7.71 -4.07
N GLY A 111 2.16 7.22 -2.82
CA GLY A 111 0.95 6.72 -2.20
C GLY A 111 -0.04 7.81 -1.79
N LEU A 112 0.43 8.98 -1.34
CA LEU A 112 -0.47 10.13 -1.12
C LEU A 112 -1.14 10.57 -2.43
N ASP A 113 -0.42 10.53 -3.55
CA ASP A 113 -0.99 10.82 -4.88
C ASP A 113 -2.09 9.84 -5.25
N GLU A 114 -1.86 8.56 -5.03
CA GLU A 114 -2.90 7.55 -5.23
C GLU A 114 -4.10 7.74 -4.32
N MET A 115 -3.88 8.07 -3.04
CA MET A 115 -4.93 8.34 -2.07
C MET A 115 -5.83 9.49 -2.55
N PHE A 116 -5.24 10.62 -2.94
CA PHE A 116 -5.99 11.77 -3.43
C PHE A 116 -6.71 11.49 -4.76
N LYS A 117 -6.13 10.68 -5.66
CA LYS A 117 -6.80 10.21 -6.88
C LYS A 117 -8.01 9.33 -6.56
N ASN A 118 -7.89 8.40 -5.63
CA ASN A 118 -8.94 7.45 -5.26
C ASN A 118 -10.04 8.05 -4.41
N ALA A 119 -9.76 9.12 -3.67
CA ALA A 119 -10.79 9.92 -3.03
C ALA A 119 -11.84 10.42 -4.05
N ARG A 120 -11.56 10.36 -5.38
CA ARG A 120 -12.40 10.89 -6.47
C ARG A 120 -12.85 12.31 -6.20
N LEU A 121 -12.04 12.99 -5.40
CA LEU A 121 -12.28 14.30 -4.88
C LEU A 121 -13.61 14.45 -4.08
N SER A 122 -13.95 13.45 -3.25
CA SER A 122 -14.93 13.55 -2.16
C SER A 122 -14.72 14.80 -1.30
N PHE A 123 -13.50 15.37 -1.31
CA PHE A 123 -13.24 16.65 -0.69
C PHE A 123 -13.97 17.86 -1.29
N TRP A 124 -14.53 17.76 -2.49
CA TRP A 124 -15.41 18.83 -3.00
C TRP A 124 -16.83 18.72 -2.46
N GLU A 125 -17.16 17.65 -1.75
CA GLU A 125 -18.52 17.42 -1.31
C GLU A 125 -18.76 18.08 0.06
N MET A 126 -19.71 19.02 0.12
CA MET A 126 -20.19 19.59 1.39
C MET A 126 -21.00 18.58 2.21
N LYS A 127 -21.59 17.61 1.50
CA LYS A 127 -22.30 16.38 1.90
C LYS A 127 -22.23 15.44 0.71
N GLU A 128 -22.29 14.13 0.92
CA GLU A 128 -22.29 13.10 -0.14
C GLU A 128 -23.07 13.56 -1.40
N GLY A 129 -22.34 13.77 -2.50
CA GLY A 129 -22.84 14.24 -3.79
C GLY A 129 -23.08 15.75 -3.98
N SER A 130 -22.72 16.64 -3.05
CA SER A 130 -23.00 18.09 -3.15
C SER A 130 -21.76 18.97 -3.24
N ILE A 131 -21.50 19.52 -4.42
CA ILE A 131 -20.33 20.38 -4.70
C ILE A 131 -20.67 21.86 -4.37
N PRO A 132 -19.73 22.68 -3.87
CA PRO A 132 -19.92 24.11 -3.75
C PRO A 132 -20.42 24.74 -5.04
N GLU A 133 -21.42 25.63 -4.95
CA GLU A 133 -21.98 26.31 -6.13
C GLU A 133 -20.90 27.03 -6.96
N LYS A 134 -19.90 27.61 -6.28
CA LYS A 134 -18.75 28.26 -6.93
C LYS A 134 -17.92 27.29 -7.78
N LEU A 135 -17.96 25.99 -7.48
CA LEU A 135 -17.20 24.94 -8.12
C LEU A 135 -18.00 24.09 -9.11
N HIS A 136 -19.34 24.14 -9.07
CA HIS A 136 -20.23 23.35 -9.94
C HIS A 136 -19.87 23.43 -11.42
N ASN A 137 -19.72 24.64 -11.97
CA ASN A 137 -19.41 24.83 -13.39
C ASN A 137 -18.02 24.33 -13.79
N PHE A 138 -17.13 24.11 -12.82
CA PHE A 138 -15.78 23.60 -13.04
C PHE A 138 -15.75 22.07 -13.01
N VAL A 139 -16.40 21.45 -12.02
CA VAL A 139 -16.51 19.98 -11.91
C VAL A 139 -17.25 19.37 -13.10
N LEU A 140 -18.20 20.10 -13.68
CA LEU A 140 -18.97 19.66 -14.83
C LEU A 140 -18.24 19.86 -16.18
N ARG A 141 -17.00 20.35 -16.20
CA ARG A 141 -16.25 20.53 -17.45
C ARG A 141 -15.81 19.19 -18.07
N PRO A 142 -15.77 19.09 -19.40
CA PRO A 142 -15.10 17.98 -20.07
C PRO A 142 -13.65 17.88 -19.59
N ARG A 143 -13.16 16.65 -19.36
CA ARG A 143 -11.81 16.36 -18.84
C ARG A 143 -11.55 16.76 -17.38
N TRP A 144 -12.60 16.93 -16.59
CA TRP A 144 -12.47 17.17 -15.14
C TRP A 144 -11.49 16.21 -14.46
N ASN A 145 -11.49 14.93 -14.79
CA ASN A 145 -10.56 13.95 -14.20
C ASN A 145 -9.07 14.32 -14.38
N ILE A 146 -8.71 14.93 -15.52
CA ILE A 146 -7.33 15.39 -15.76
C ILE A 146 -7.01 16.59 -14.86
N ILE A 147 -7.96 17.52 -14.70
CA ILE A 147 -7.80 18.70 -13.84
C ILE A 147 -7.72 18.26 -12.36
N ALA A 148 -8.56 17.32 -11.95
CA ALA A 148 -8.59 16.71 -10.64
C ALA A 148 -7.24 16.10 -10.25
N GLU A 149 -6.66 15.29 -11.14
CA GLU A 149 -5.33 14.71 -10.93
C GLU A 149 -4.27 15.79 -10.71
N LYS A 150 -4.29 16.87 -11.50
CA LYS A 150 -3.33 17.99 -11.37
C LYS A 150 -3.50 18.76 -10.06
N ILE A 151 -4.73 18.92 -9.60
CA ILE A 151 -5.02 19.52 -8.29
C ILE A 151 -4.47 18.63 -7.18
N SER A 152 -4.76 17.32 -7.21
CA SER A 152 -4.22 16.35 -6.26
C SER A 152 -2.70 16.42 -6.17
N HIS A 153 -2.03 16.41 -7.32
CA HIS A 153 -0.57 16.59 -7.39
C HIS A 153 -0.14 17.90 -6.73
N SER A 154 -0.76 19.03 -7.09
CA SER A 154 -0.41 20.34 -6.55
C SER A 154 -0.57 20.41 -5.02
N LEU A 155 -1.66 19.84 -4.48
CA LEU A 155 -1.90 19.78 -3.05
C LEU A 155 -0.85 18.93 -2.35
N ILE A 156 -0.46 17.80 -2.91
CA ILE A 156 0.59 16.94 -2.34
C ILE A 156 1.95 17.63 -2.40
N LEU A 157 2.27 18.33 -3.49
CA LEU A 157 3.51 19.12 -3.58
C LEU A 157 3.53 20.20 -2.49
N ASN A 158 2.40 20.90 -2.28
CA ASN A 158 2.27 21.91 -1.23
C ASN A 158 2.41 21.30 0.18
N LEU A 159 1.74 20.18 0.43
CA LEU A 159 1.81 19.43 1.69
C LEU A 159 3.25 18.97 1.96
N SER A 160 3.90 18.42 0.94
CA SER A 160 5.24 17.87 1.06
C SER A 160 6.32 18.93 1.24
N LYS A 161 6.23 20.05 0.50
CA LYS A 161 7.05 21.26 0.72
C LYS A 161 6.90 21.74 2.16
N SER A 162 5.65 21.78 2.66
CA SER A 162 5.34 22.30 3.98
C SER A 162 5.79 21.42 5.14
N ILE A 163 5.79 20.09 4.98
CA ILE A 163 6.06 19.13 6.07
C ILE A 163 7.52 18.65 6.05
N TRP A 164 8.09 18.40 4.87
CA TRP A 164 9.42 17.79 4.74
C TRP A 164 10.47 18.70 4.07
N SER A 165 10.13 19.93 3.66
CA SER A 165 11.06 20.87 3.01
C SER A 165 11.79 20.28 1.79
N MET A 166 11.08 19.45 1.00
CA MET A 166 11.69 18.59 -0.02
C MET A 166 11.90 19.24 -1.40
N ASP A 167 12.49 20.43 -1.46
CA ASP A 167 12.66 21.24 -2.68
C ASP A 167 13.23 20.47 -3.91
N GLY A 168 14.09 19.47 -3.69
CA GLY A 168 14.74 18.69 -4.76
C GLY A 168 13.93 17.53 -5.38
N ILE A 169 12.99 16.91 -4.65
CA ILE A 169 12.13 15.84 -5.22
C ILE A 169 11.07 16.42 -6.16
N LEU A 170 10.65 17.66 -5.88
CA LEU A 170 9.56 18.35 -6.56
C LEU A 170 9.91 18.72 -8.01
N GLN A 171 11.19 18.85 -8.33
CA GLN A 171 11.68 19.21 -9.66
C GLN A 171 11.27 18.19 -10.74
N LYS A 172 11.30 16.88 -10.42
CA LYS A 172 10.81 15.82 -11.32
C LYS A 172 9.30 15.86 -11.56
N TYR A 173 8.53 16.35 -10.59
CA TYR A 173 7.08 16.45 -10.68
C TYR A 173 6.63 17.69 -11.47
N GLU A 174 7.31 18.83 -11.27
CA GLU A 174 7.05 20.09 -11.98
C GLU A 174 7.40 19.99 -13.49
N GLU A 175 8.41 19.20 -13.87
CA GLU A 175 8.79 18.95 -15.28
C GLU A 175 7.76 18.13 -16.07
N ALA A 176 6.98 17.27 -15.41
CA ALA A 176 5.92 16.48 -16.05
C ALA A 176 4.68 17.31 -16.43
N GLU A 177 4.46 18.47 -15.79
CA GLU A 177 3.31 19.35 -16.04
C GLU A 177 3.56 20.37 -17.16
N ALA A 178 4.81 20.81 -17.35
CA ALA A 178 5.15 21.90 -18.26
C ALA A 178 4.89 21.61 -19.75
N ASN A 179 4.67 20.35 -20.14
CA ASN A 179 4.49 19.94 -21.54
C ASN A 179 3.04 19.70 -21.98
N ASP A 180 2.05 19.81 -21.07
CA ASP A 180 0.65 19.54 -21.42
C ASP A 180 -0.12 20.81 -21.79
N LYS A 181 -0.18 21.10 -23.10
CA LYS A 181 -0.91 22.26 -23.67
C LYS A 181 -2.44 22.16 -23.56
N SER A 182 -2.98 21.04 -23.06
CA SER A 182 -4.42 20.83 -22.96
C SER A 182 -5.06 21.38 -21.68
N ILE A 183 -4.24 21.97 -20.80
CA ILE A 183 -4.63 22.40 -19.46
C ILE A 183 -4.69 23.93 -19.40
N ASP A 184 -5.82 24.43 -18.88
CA ASP A 184 -6.00 25.84 -18.53
C ASP A 184 -5.31 26.11 -17.18
N PHE A 185 -4.09 26.63 -17.21
CA PHE A 185 -3.29 26.89 -16.01
C PHE A 185 -3.84 28.00 -15.12
N ASP A 186 -4.55 28.98 -15.69
CA ASP A 186 -5.18 30.05 -14.93
C ASP A 186 -6.35 29.50 -14.12
N LEU A 187 -7.12 28.59 -14.73
CA LEU A 187 -8.15 27.82 -14.03
C LEU A 187 -7.56 26.97 -12.89
N LEU A 188 -6.49 26.23 -13.16
CA LEU A 188 -5.85 25.37 -12.17
C LEU A 188 -5.40 26.19 -10.94
N ARG A 189 -4.76 27.34 -11.17
CA ARG A 189 -4.34 28.27 -10.11
C ARG A 189 -5.50 28.81 -9.29
N PHE A 190 -6.59 29.20 -9.95
CA PHE A 190 -7.79 29.67 -9.26
C PHE A 190 -8.36 28.59 -8.34
N VAL A 191 -8.50 27.36 -8.84
CA VAL A 191 -9.08 26.26 -8.07
C VAL A 191 -8.20 25.87 -6.89
N ILE A 192 -6.87 25.80 -7.06
CA ILE A 192 -5.92 25.58 -5.96
C ILE A 192 -6.05 26.68 -4.91
N HIS A 193 -6.10 27.94 -5.33
CA HIS A 193 -6.26 29.07 -4.41
C HIS A 193 -7.55 28.98 -3.60
N GLU A 194 -8.67 28.63 -4.24
CA GLU A 194 -9.94 28.42 -3.54
C GLU A 194 -9.86 27.26 -2.55
N ILE A 195 -9.16 26.16 -2.85
CA ILE A 195 -8.90 25.08 -1.89
C ILE A 195 -8.11 25.61 -0.69
N GLU A 196 -7.01 26.31 -0.95
CA GLU A 196 -6.12 26.79 0.10
C GLU A 196 -6.83 27.76 1.06
N GLU A 197 -7.73 28.61 0.54
CA GLU A 197 -8.47 29.61 1.31
C GLU A 197 -9.80 29.10 1.90
N SER A 198 -10.53 28.25 1.17
CA SER A 198 -11.92 27.89 1.54
C SER A 198 -12.08 26.48 2.11
N PHE A 199 -11.07 25.61 2.00
CA PHE A 199 -11.16 24.19 2.37
C PHE A 199 -10.33 23.85 3.61
N GLN A 200 -10.00 24.89 4.40
CA GLN A 200 -9.20 24.77 5.62
C GLN A 200 -7.85 24.07 5.41
N TRP A 201 -7.32 24.07 4.18
CA TRP A 201 -6.10 23.36 3.82
C TRP A 201 -4.90 23.74 4.69
N ARG A 202 -4.78 25.02 5.07
CA ARG A 202 -3.74 25.49 6.01
C ARG A 202 -3.83 24.81 7.39
N LYS A 203 -5.04 24.53 7.88
CA LYS A 203 -5.24 23.78 9.13
C LYS A 203 -4.87 22.31 8.96
N ILE A 204 -5.21 21.70 7.82
CA ILE A 204 -4.80 20.32 7.48
C ILE A 204 -3.27 20.21 7.44
N ILE A 205 -2.58 21.14 6.78
CA ILE A 205 -1.12 21.22 6.82
C ILE A 205 -0.62 21.37 8.27
N GLY A 206 -1.24 22.26 9.06
CA GLY A 206 -0.90 22.46 10.47
C GLY A 206 -1.03 21.19 11.30
N PHE A 207 -2.12 20.44 11.10
CA PHE A 207 -2.36 19.16 11.75
C PHE A 207 -1.29 18.14 11.41
N PHE A 208 -0.99 17.92 10.13
CA PHE A 208 0.00 16.94 9.71
C PHE A 208 1.45 17.38 9.96
N LYS A 209 1.74 18.68 10.12
CA LYS A 209 3.03 19.13 10.67
C LYS A 209 3.27 18.61 12.08
N SER A 210 2.22 18.47 12.89
CA SER A 210 2.28 17.91 14.23
C SER A 210 2.08 16.39 14.30
N ASN A 211 1.58 15.78 13.21
CA ASN A 211 1.25 14.34 13.12
C ASN A 211 1.81 13.75 11.82
N LYS A 212 3.10 13.98 11.58
CA LYS A 212 3.78 13.60 10.33
C LYS A 212 3.78 12.08 10.12
N ASP A 213 3.93 11.33 11.19
CA ASP A 213 3.82 9.87 11.25
C ASP A 213 2.49 9.34 10.69
N LEU A 214 1.37 10.01 10.98
CA LEU A 214 0.07 9.65 10.41
C LEU A 214 0.04 9.84 8.90
N LEU A 215 0.59 10.95 8.40
CA LEU A 215 0.63 11.20 6.97
C LEU A 215 1.55 10.21 6.24
N GLU A 216 2.69 9.88 6.84
CA GLU A 216 3.59 8.85 6.33
C GLU A 216 2.93 7.47 6.31
N ALA A 217 2.16 7.12 7.35
CA ALA A 217 1.42 5.88 7.41
C ALA A 217 0.35 5.78 6.31
N LEU A 218 -0.46 6.82 6.13
CA LEU A 218 -1.46 6.87 5.06
C LEU A 218 -0.81 6.76 3.68
N GLY A 219 0.23 7.57 3.42
CA GLY A 219 0.95 7.54 2.16
C GLY A 219 1.55 6.17 1.88
N LEU A 220 2.27 5.59 2.84
CA LEU A 220 2.87 4.28 2.63
C LEU A 220 1.83 3.16 2.49
N ALA A 221 0.68 3.24 3.19
CA ALA A 221 -0.42 2.29 3.03
C ALA A 221 -0.96 2.28 1.59
N TRP A 222 -1.20 3.46 1.00
CA TRP A 222 -1.64 3.55 -0.39
C TRP A 222 -0.58 3.14 -1.40
N TYR A 223 0.69 3.45 -1.13
CA TYR A 223 1.81 2.97 -1.96
C TYR A 223 1.86 1.44 -2.02
N VAL A 224 1.74 0.77 -0.87
CA VAL A 224 1.78 -0.70 -0.85
C VAL A 224 0.49 -1.31 -1.38
N ASN A 225 -0.63 -0.60 -1.32
CA ASN A 225 -1.88 -1.01 -1.96
C ASN A 225 -1.73 -1.09 -3.49
N GLN A 226 -1.10 -0.09 -4.12
CA GLN A 226 -0.79 -0.15 -5.55
C GLN A 226 0.09 -1.37 -5.87
N LYS A 227 1.12 -1.62 -5.07
CA LYS A 227 1.99 -2.81 -5.23
C LYS A 227 1.21 -4.12 -5.14
N ILE A 228 0.24 -4.22 -4.22
CA ILE A 228 -0.64 -5.38 -4.07
C ILE A 228 -1.47 -5.60 -5.33
N ILE A 229 -2.06 -4.53 -5.87
CA ILE A 229 -2.88 -4.56 -7.10
C ILE A 229 -2.03 -4.94 -8.31
N ASP A 230 -0.90 -4.27 -8.52
CA ASP A 230 0.03 -4.51 -9.63
C ASP A 230 0.54 -5.95 -9.66
N LYS A 231 0.80 -6.50 -8.46
CA LYS A 231 1.24 -7.88 -8.31
C LYS A 231 0.10 -8.89 -8.32
N GLY A 232 -1.17 -8.47 -8.40
CA GLY A 232 -2.33 -9.38 -8.38
C GLY A 232 -2.40 -10.24 -7.13
N ILE A 233 -2.21 -9.62 -5.96
CA ILE A 233 -2.33 -10.27 -4.65
C ILE A 233 -3.76 -10.02 -4.13
N GLU A 234 -4.53 -11.09 -3.97
CA GLU A 234 -5.94 -11.06 -3.55
C GLU A 234 -6.12 -11.62 -2.13
N TYR A 235 -5.33 -12.61 -1.76
CA TYR A 235 -5.36 -13.32 -0.49
C TYR A 235 -5.11 -12.38 0.70
N LEU A 236 -6.05 -12.39 1.64
CA LEU A 236 -6.04 -11.46 2.77
C LEU A 236 -4.78 -11.58 3.63
N GLY A 237 -4.33 -12.81 3.93
CA GLY A 237 -3.11 -13.02 4.73
C GLY A 237 -1.86 -12.40 4.08
N ALA A 238 -1.74 -12.52 2.75
CA ALA A 238 -0.65 -11.91 1.99
C ALA A 238 -0.71 -10.37 2.02
N LYS A 239 -1.90 -9.78 1.89
CA LYS A 239 -2.11 -8.33 2.00
C LYS A 239 -1.74 -7.82 3.39
N LEU A 240 -2.21 -8.50 4.44
CA LEU A 240 -1.95 -8.12 5.83
C LEU A 240 -0.45 -8.09 6.12
N LEU A 241 0.31 -9.09 5.68
CA LEU A 241 1.77 -9.11 5.85
C LEU A 241 2.46 -7.86 5.25
N ILE A 242 2.01 -7.43 4.08
CA ILE A 242 2.53 -6.25 3.39
C ILE A 242 2.20 -4.97 4.17
N PHE A 243 0.94 -4.80 4.58
CA PHE A 243 0.51 -3.63 5.37
C PHE A 243 1.18 -3.58 6.74
N GLU A 244 1.35 -4.72 7.41
CA GLU A 244 2.07 -4.78 8.69
C GLU A 244 3.53 -4.33 8.54
N ALA A 245 4.20 -4.75 7.47
CA ALA A 245 5.56 -4.31 7.17
C ALA A 245 5.63 -2.79 6.94
N ALA A 246 4.69 -2.23 6.18
CA ALA A 246 4.60 -0.78 5.96
C ALA A 246 4.44 0.00 7.28
N MET A 247 3.48 -0.40 8.12
CA MET A 247 3.24 0.26 9.41
C MET A 247 4.44 0.14 10.35
N LYS A 248 5.13 -1.00 10.32
CA LYS A 248 6.36 -1.21 11.10
C LYS A 248 7.48 -0.26 10.65
N VAL A 249 7.68 -0.09 9.33
CA VAL A 249 8.68 0.86 8.81
C VAL A 249 8.39 2.29 9.30
N VAL A 250 7.14 2.74 9.22
CA VAL A 250 6.74 4.09 9.66
C VAL A 250 6.96 4.27 11.16
N ALA A 251 6.48 3.32 11.97
CA ALA A 251 6.61 3.37 13.43
C ALA A 251 8.09 3.41 13.86
N GLU A 252 8.93 2.53 13.29
CA GLU A 252 10.36 2.47 13.61
C GLU A 252 11.10 3.75 13.22
N ARG A 253 10.76 4.37 12.09
CA ARG A 253 11.36 5.64 11.64
C ARG A 253 10.97 6.82 12.53
N ASN A 254 9.79 6.77 13.13
CA ASN A 254 9.28 7.80 14.04
C ASN A 254 9.56 7.49 15.52
N GLY A 255 10.32 6.42 15.82
CA GLY A 255 10.73 6.08 17.18
C GLY A 255 9.59 5.60 18.08
N GLU A 256 8.53 5.05 17.49
CA GLU A 256 7.35 4.55 18.21
C GLU A 256 7.05 3.08 17.92
N THR A 257 6.09 2.51 18.65
CA THR A 257 5.62 1.14 18.41
C THR A 257 4.53 1.11 17.34
N THR A 258 4.37 -0.02 16.66
CA THR A 258 3.26 -0.21 15.70
C THR A 258 1.90 -0.06 16.37
N ASP A 259 1.76 -0.45 17.64
CA ASP A 259 0.51 -0.30 18.38
C ASP A 259 0.18 1.18 18.65
N SER A 260 1.17 2.00 19.04
CA SER A 260 1.01 3.46 19.19
C SER A 260 0.53 4.10 17.89
N LEU A 261 1.16 3.76 16.77
CA LEU A 261 0.78 4.28 15.47
C LEU A 261 -0.65 3.86 15.08
N ARG A 262 -1.04 2.61 15.38
CA ARG A 262 -2.40 2.10 15.15
C ARG A 262 -3.45 2.87 15.96
N ASP A 263 -3.19 3.17 17.22
CA ASP A 263 -4.11 3.94 18.07
C ASP A 263 -4.28 5.38 17.54
N LYS A 264 -3.20 6.01 17.07
CA LYS A 264 -3.26 7.32 16.42
C LYS A 264 -4.07 7.26 15.12
N LEU A 265 -3.86 6.25 14.27
CA LEU A 265 -4.62 6.05 13.04
C LEU A 265 -6.10 5.82 13.32
N ALA A 266 -6.44 5.05 14.36
CA ALA A 266 -7.82 4.81 14.77
C ALA A 266 -8.55 6.09 15.21
N SER A 267 -7.82 7.07 15.77
CA SER A 267 -8.37 8.37 16.17
C SER A 267 -8.27 9.45 15.08
N LEU A 268 -7.65 9.16 13.93
CA LEU A 268 -7.43 10.13 12.86
C LEU A 268 -8.75 10.76 12.38
N SER A 269 -9.77 9.94 12.09
CA SER A 269 -11.05 10.43 11.60
C SER A 269 -11.74 11.36 12.60
N GLU A 270 -11.74 11.02 13.89
CA GLU A 270 -12.31 11.88 14.93
C GLU A 270 -11.54 13.21 15.05
N ASN A 271 -10.21 13.16 14.92
CA ASN A 271 -9.36 14.35 15.01
C ASN A 271 -9.54 15.28 13.80
N LEU A 272 -9.66 14.71 12.60
CA LEU A 272 -9.96 15.46 11.38
C LEU A 272 -11.38 16.04 11.43
N ASP A 273 -12.37 15.28 11.93
CA ASP A 273 -13.74 15.76 12.13
C ASP A 273 -13.77 16.97 13.08
N LYS A 274 -13.08 16.91 14.21
CA LYS A 274 -13.00 18.06 15.14
C LYS A 274 -12.43 19.30 14.47
N LEU A 275 -11.40 19.12 13.64
CA LEU A 275 -10.76 20.22 12.91
C LEU A 275 -11.72 20.88 11.91
N VAL A 276 -12.62 20.11 11.31
CA VAL A 276 -13.63 20.55 10.34
C VAL A 276 -14.90 21.11 11.01
N PHE A 277 -15.44 20.45 12.04
CA PHE A 277 -16.73 20.79 12.68
C PHE A 277 -16.72 22.12 13.46
N GLU A 278 -15.56 22.58 13.92
CA GLU A 278 -15.45 23.84 14.68
C GLU A 278 -15.80 25.07 13.84
N GLU A 279 -15.82 24.98 12.52
CA GLU A 279 -16.22 26.05 11.62
C GLU A 279 -17.26 25.55 10.62
N LYS A 280 -18.36 26.29 10.44
CA LYS A 280 -19.62 25.87 9.79
C LYS A 280 -19.53 25.46 8.30
N TRP A 281 -18.34 25.22 7.78
CA TRP A 281 -18.05 24.77 6.42
C TRP A 281 -16.72 24.02 6.36
N GLY A 282 -16.67 22.99 5.50
CA GLY A 282 -15.46 22.68 4.77
C GLY A 282 -15.01 21.23 4.90
N VAL A 283 -15.67 20.36 4.14
CA VAL A 283 -15.07 19.16 3.56
C VAL A 283 -14.78 18.00 4.50
N ASN A 284 -15.31 16.83 4.15
CA ASN A 284 -14.99 15.60 4.86
C ASN A 284 -13.59 15.10 4.46
N TRP A 285 -12.57 15.61 5.13
CA TRP A 285 -11.19 15.17 4.93
C TRP A 285 -10.95 13.70 5.31
N ASN A 286 -11.88 13.05 6.03
CA ASN A 286 -11.79 11.62 6.32
C ASN A 286 -11.93 10.77 5.05
N ASP A 287 -12.70 11.25 4.07
CA ASP A 287 -12.88 10.52 2.80
C ASP A 287 -11.65 10.65 1.90
N VAL A 288 -10.71 11.54 2.25
CA VAL A 288 -9.42 11.68 1.57
C VAL A 288 -8.32 11.01 2.35
N PHE A 289 -8.13 11.38 3.62
CA PHE A 289 -7.07 10.87 4.48
C PHE A 289 -7.51 9.56 5.15
N CYS A 290 -7.77 8.55 4.32
CA CYS A 290 -8.21 7.23 4.74
C CYS A 290 -7.19 6.15 4.38
N LEU A 291 -7.30 5.00 5.03
CA LEU A 291 -6.62 3.79 4.58
C LEU A 291 -7.34 3.23 3.34
N PRO A 292 -6.64 2.47 2.47
CA PRO A 292 -7.24 1.89 1.28
C PRO A 292 -8.34 0.83 1.55
N TYR A 293 -8.44 0.33 2.80
CA TYR A 293 -9.41 -0.67 3.26
C TYR A 293 -9.80 -0.49 4.73
#